data_AF-W7YMK8-F1
#
_entry.id   AF-W7YMK8-F1
#
_cell.length_a   1.000
_cell.length_b   1.000
_cell.length_c   1.000
_cell.angle_alpha   90.00
_cell.angle_beta   90.00
_cell.angle_gamma   90.00
#
_symmetry.space_group_name_H-M   'P 1'
#
loop_
_entity.id
_entity.type
_entity.pdbx_description
1 polymer ?
#
loop_
_entity_poly.entity_id
_entity_poly.type
_entity_poly.pdbx_seq_one_letter_code
_entity_poly.pdbx_strand_id
1 'polypeptide(L)'
;MDDIRIFCNDKFEARRYLTLIEKELRRLNLSLNGQKTKIINLNPRLKKEKEAIADSYRKAFDLDKSKLSRFSKSRNVSIINEAFHLAIKVLLENVKENPTGSNSNERKLNQAITTIRRCVSKGVNLEKENNITQFIEEAGILMKERPWITPQVCTMIGVLDKKYISRKFWSEAIEIVLDAKFNIYPWQGYHLWLLLAKHKIDDVNLRKYASNYLDSNDETSRPIIAAMMIYMGTIDSDYRRVILRKYNEGFTHGNFQDRIALIVLRAIDSSEVSFNNDKIKAIHESLNYFKDKDLVYILVKRMILILI
;
A
#
# COMPACT_ATOMS: atom_id res chain seq x y z
N MET A 1 -7.82 12.12 16.43
CA MET A 1 -6.39 12.43 16.22
C MET A 1 -5.96 12.99 17.55
N ASP A 2 -5.15 12.24 18.30
CA ASP A 2 -5.15 12.37 19.76
C ASP A 2 -3.83 12.98 20.28
N ASP A 3 -2.88 13.21 19.38
CA ASP A 3 -1.61 13.88 19.66
C ASP A 3 -1.72 15.38 19.40
N ILE A 4 -1.64 16.18 20.47
CA ILE A 4 -1.71 17.65 20.42
C ILE A 4 -0.35 18.23 20.82
N ARG A 5 0.08 19.31 20.16
CA ARG A 5 1.28 20.09 20.50
C ARG A 5 0.93 21.57 20.49
N ILE A 6 1.41 22.30 21.50
CA ILE A 6 1.08 23.71 21.71
C ILE A 6 2.38 24.48 21.90
N PHE A 7 2.55 25.54 21.10
CA PHE A 7 3.67 26.46 21.22
C PHE A 7 3.27 27.60 22.14
N CYS A 8 4.10 27.86 23.15
CA CYS A 8 3.89 28.91 24.15
C CYS A 8 5.16 29.79 24.20
N ASN A 9 5.00 31.03 24.63
CA ASN A 9 6.11 31.99 24.75
C ASN A 9 7.07 31.60 25.87
N ASP A 10 6.55 31.06 26.98
CA ASP A 10 7.34 30.61 28.12
C ASP A 10 6.74 29.39 28.85
N LYS A 11 7.48 28.90 29.86
CA LYS A 11 7.08 27.74 30.67
C LYS A 11 5.84 27.98 31.54
N PHE A 12 5.56 29.21 31.91
CA PHE A 12 4.43 29.56 32.78
C PHE A 12 3.14 29.57 31.96
N GLU A 13 3.18 30.13 30.76
CA GLU A 13 2.10 30.06 29.78
C GLU A 13 1.79 28.61 29.40
N ALA A 14 2.82 27.78 29.17
CA ALA A 14 2.65 26.35 28.92
C ALA A 14 1.93 25.61 30.06
N ARG A 15 2.27 25.91 31.33
CA ARG A 15 1.59 25.35 32.51
C ARG A 15 0.13 25.79 32.59
N ARG A 16 -0.15 27.06 32.28
CA ARG A 16 -1.51 27.61 32.26
C ARG A 16 -2.37 26.89 31.21
N TYR A 17 -1.87 26.76 29.98
CA TYR A 17 -2.60 26.04 28.92
C TYR A 17 -2.77 24.55 29.24
N LEU A 18 -1.74 23.90 29.80
CA LEU A 18 -1.85 22.50 30.21
C LEU A 18 -2.98 22.29 31.24
N THR A 19 -3.08 23.17 32.24
CA THR A 19 -4.15 23.15 33.25
C THR A 19 -5.53 23.36 32.62
N LEU A 20 -5.63 24.29 31.67
CA LEU A 20 -6.88 24.58 30.96
C LEU A 20 -7.34 23.36 30.15
N ILE A 21 -6.43 22.74 29.41
CA ILE A 21 -6.71 21.56 28.58
C ILE A 21 -7.10 20.38 29.45
N GLU A 22 -6.41 20.16 30.57
CA GLU A 22 -6.77 19.12 31.51
C GLU A 22 -8.20 19.32 32.05
N LYS A 23 -8.58 20.56 32.38
CA LYS A 23 -9.93 20.89 32.83
C LYS A 23 -10.98 20.61 31.74
N GLU A 24 -10.72 20.98 30.49
CA GLU A 24 -11.65 20.73 29.39
C GLU A 24 -11.73 19.24 29.01
N LEU A 25 -10.61 18.51 29.02
CA LEU A 25 -10.60 17.08 28.75
C LEU A 25 -11.36 16.30 29.83
N ARG A 26 -11.24 16.69 31.11
CA ARG A 26 -12.01 16.07 32.20
C ARG A 26 -13.51 16.23 32.01
N ARG A 27 -13.99 17.36 31.44
CA ARG A 27 -15.42 17.54 31.08
C ARG A 27 -15.89 16.54 30.03
N LEU A 28 -14.99 16.03 29.20
CA LEU A 28 -15.24 15.01 28.19
C LEU A 28 -14.96 13.58 28.69
N ASN A 29 -14.73 13.39 29.99
CA ASN A 29 -14.28 12.13 30.59
C ASN A 29 -12.95 11.60 30.00
N LEU A 30 -12.07 12.52 29.58
CA LEU A 30 -10.72 12.21 29.11
C LEU A 30 -9.67 12.71 30.11
N SER A 31 -8.51 12.08 30.12
CA SER A 31 -7.38 12.47 30.97
C SER A 31 -6.07 12.48 30.20
N LEU A 32 -5.14 13.34 30.61
CA LEU A 32 -3.80 13.39 30.06
C LEU A 32 -2.92 12.35 30.77
N ASN A 33 -2.10 11.64 30.01
CA ASN A 33 -1.11 10.74 30.58
C ASN A 33 0.10 11.57 31.06
N GLY A 34 0.25 11.70 32.38
CA GLY A 34 1.31 12.50 33.00
C GLY A 34 2.73 12.07 32.65
N GLN A 35 2.97 10.77 32.39
CA GLN A 35 4.29 10.27 31.98
C GLN A 35 4.67 10.68 30.55
N LYS A 36 3.66 10.85 29.68
CA LYS A 36 3.85 11.22 28.27
C LYS A 36 3.79 12.73 28.05
N THR A 37 3.19 13.48 28.98
CA THR A 37 3.03 14.93 28.87
C THR A 37 4.29 15.64 29.31
N LYS A 38 4.92 16.41 28.41
CA LYS A 38 6.18 17.11 28.68
C LYS A 38 6.12 18.56 28.22
N ILE A 39 6.61 19.47 29.07
CA ILE A 39 6.91 20.86 28.68
C ILE A 39 8.38 20.89 28.27
N ILE A 40 8.63 21.27 27.01
CA ILE A 40 9.98 21.31 26.43
C ILE A 40 10.34 22.77 26.17
N ASN A 41 11.44 23.25 26.74
CA ASN A 41 11.97 24.59 26.43
C ASN A 41 12.73 24.54 25.10
N LEU A 42 12.28 25.26 24.08
CA LEU A 42 12.91 25.25 22.75
C LEU A 42 14.13 26.18 22.64
N ASN A 43 14.41 27.02 23.64
CA ASN A 43 15.55 27.92 23.66
C ASN A 43 16.28 27.91 25.02
N PRO A 44 16.91 26.78 25.40
CA PRO A 44 17.67 26.70 26.64
C PRO A 44 18.97 27.52 26.55
N ARG A 45 19.44 28.03 27.69
CA ARG A 45 20.65 28.88 27.76
C ARG A 45 21.95 28.08 27.64
N LEU A 46 21.94 26.81 28.06
CA LEU A 46 23.11 25.93 28.08
C LEU A 46 23.24 25.13 26.78
N LYS A 47 24.45 25.04 26.22
CA LYS A 47 24.73 24.32 24.96
C LYS A 47 24.38 22.82 25.04
N LYS A 48 24.72 22.14 26.14
CA LYS A 48 24.36 20.73 26.38
C LYS A 48 22.84 20.50 26.41
N GLU A 49 22.08 21.45 26.96
CA GLU A 49 20.62 21.40 26.95
C GLU A 49 20.05 21.67 25.56
N LYS A 50 20.65 22.58 24.78
CA LYS A 50 20.29 22.79 23.37
C LYS A 50 20.46 21.50 22.55
N GLU A 51 21.58 20.80 22.75
CA GLU A 51 21.87 19.53 22.06
C GLU A 51 20.90 18.43 22.49
N ALA A 52 20.67 18.25 23.79
CA ALA A 52 19.72 17.27 24.31
C ALA A 52 18.26 17.55 23.88
N ILE A 53 17.86 18.83 23.82
CA ILE A 53 16.54 19.23 23.32
C ILE A 53 16.46 19.08 21.81
N ALA A 54 17.49 19.43 21.05
CA ALA A 54 17.53 19.20 19.61
C ALA A 54 17.40 17.70 19.30
N ASP A 55 18.07 16.82 20.05
CA ASP A 55 17.95 15.37 19.88
C ASP A 55 16.60 14.82 20.33
N SER A 56 16.07 15.28 21.48
CA SER A 56 14.73 14.90 21.94
C SER A 56 13.63 15.42 21.00
N TYR A 57 13.79 16.62 20.46
CA TYR A 57 12.86 17.24 19.52
C TYR A 57 12.97 16.62 18.14
N ARG A 58 14.16 16.27 17.64
CA ARG A 58 14.33 15.46 16.41
C ARG A 58 13.67 14.09 16.55
N LYS A 59 13.76 13.45 17.72
CA LYS A 59 13.03 12.20 18.01
C LYS A 59 11.51 12.40 18.09
N ALA A 60 11.05 13.55 18.60
CA ALA A 60 9.61 13.85 18.75
C ALA A 60 8.96 14.48 17.50
N PHE A 61 9.70 15.18 16.67
CA PHE A 61 9.25 15.91 15.49
C PHE A 61 10.13 15.56 14.30
N ASP A 62 9.58 14.69 13.47
CA ASP A 62 10.13 14.35 12.17
C ASP A 62 9.64 15.40 11.17
N LEU A 63 10.52 16.34 10.82
CA LEU A 63 10.23 17.43 9.89
C LEU A 63 9.81 16.88 8.53
N ASP A 64 10.49 15.84 8.05
CA ASP A 64 10.23 15.24 6.75
C ASP A 64 8.85 14.58 6.74
N LYS A 65 8.51 13.85 7.80
CA LYS A 65 7.15 13.31 8.00
C LYS A 65 6.08 14.39 8.00
N SER A 66 6.34 15.55 8.63
CA SER A 66 5.40 16.67 8.64
C SER A 66 5.26 17.29 7.24
N LYS A 67 6.38 17.52 6.55
CA LYS A 67 6.42 18.02 5.17
C LYS A 67 5.66 17.10 4.23
N LEU A 68 5.95 15.80 4.21
CA LEU A 68 5.26 14.81 3.37
C LEU A 68 3.73 14.84 3.55
N SER A 69 3.26 14.93 4.80
CA SER A 69 1.83 14.97 5.12
C SER A 69 1.14 16.25 4.62
N ARG A 70 1.81 17.41 4.73
CA ARG A 70 1.27 18.71 4.36
C ARG A 70 1.41 18.98 2.85
N PHE A 71 2.61 18.82 2.33
CA PHE A 71 2.97 19.24 0.96
C PHE A 71 2.28 18.40 -0.09
N SER A 72 2.12 17.09 0.15
CA SER A 72 1.38 16.21 -0.75
C SER A 72 -0.09 16.60 -0.92
N LYS A 73 -0.68 17.34 0.03
CA LYS A 73 -2.08 17.84 -0.05
C LYS A 73 -2.18 19.21 -0.72
N SER A 74 -1.07 19.91 -0.93
CA SER A 74 -1.04 21.22 -1.58
C SER A 74 -1.62 21.16 -3.00
N ARG A 75 -2.08 22.32 -3.49
CA ARG A 75 -2.45 22.54 -4.90
C ARG A 75 -1.30 23.16 -5.70
N ASN A 76 -0.27 23.66 -5.04
CA ASN A 76 0.88 24.28 -5.69
C ASN A 76 1.85 23.20 -6.21
N VAL A 77 2.12 23.23 -7.52
CA VAL A 77 2.98 22.26 -8.23
C VAL A 77 4.39 22.19 -7.65
N SER A 78 5.00 23.33 -7.32
CA SER A 78 6.35 23.38 -6.73
C SER A 78 6.41 22.66 -5.38
N ILE A 79 5.40 22.87 -4.53
CA ILE A 79 5.29 22.19 -3.22
C ILE A 79 5.05 20.69 -3.39
N ILE A 80 4.25 20.29 -4.38
CA ILE A 80 4.00 18.87 -4.69
C ILE A 80 5.30 18.20 -5.16
N ASN A 81 6.09 18.87 -6.01
CA ASN A 81 7.40 18.38 -6.45
C ASN A 81 8.38 18.27 -5.28
N GLU A 82 8.40 19.23 -4.35
CA GLU A 82 9.22 19.11 -3.13
C GLU A 82 8.81 17.87 -2.30
N ALA A 83 7.50 17.66 -2.09
CA ALA A 83 6.99 16.46 -1.43
C ALA A 83 7.41 15.17 -2.15
N PHE A 84 7.42 15.19 -3.48
CA PHE A 84 7.78 14.06 -4.29
C PHE A 84 9.26 13.66 -4.13
N HIS A 85 10.20 14.60 -4.32
CA HIS A 85 11.62 14.31 -4.15
C HIS A 85 11.97 13.93 -2.71
N LEU A 86 11.31 14.56 -1.73
CA LEU A 86 11.46 14.17 -0.32
C LEU A 86 10.98 12.73 -0.08
N ALA A 87 9.86 12.32 -0.70
CA ALA A 87 9.36 10.96 -0.56
C ALA A 87 10.30 9.93 -1.18
N ILE A 88 10.90 10.23 -2.33
CA ILE A 88 11.92 9.38 -2.96
C ILE A 88 13.13 9.24 -2.05
N LYS A 89 13.63 10.35 -1.49
CA LYS A 89 14.74 10.32 -0.55
C LYS A 89 14.44 9.40 0.65
N VAL A 90 13.29 9.59 1.29
CA VAL A 90 12.86 8.75 2.43
C VAL A 90 12.72 7.28 2.02
N LEU A 91 12.19 6.99 0.83
CA LEU A 91 12.08 5.63 0.31
C LEU A 91 13.48 4.97 0.21
N LEU A 92 14.42 5.64 -0.46
CA LEU A 92 15.77 5.11 -0.68
C LEU A 92 16.56 4.94 0.61
N GLU A 93 16.48 5.89 1.53
CA GLU A 93 17.16 5.79 2.85
C GLU A 93 16.62 4.61 3.65
N ASN A 94 15.30 4.43 3.72
CA ASN A 94 14.70 3.34 4.49
C ASN A 94 14.93 1.96 3.86
N VAL A 95 15.14 1.89 2.54
CA VAL A 95 15.53 0.67 1.85
C VAL A 95 17.02 0.37 2.05
N LYS A 96 17.91 1.37 2.05
CA LYS A 96 19.36 1.16 2.20
C LYS A 96 19.79 0.86 3.65
N GLU A 97 19.25 1.57 4.64
CA GLU A 97 19.86 1.64 5.97
C GLU A 97 19.63 0.44 6.90
N ASN A 98 18.68 -0.47 6.66
CA ASN A 98 18.32 -1.46 7.70
C ASN A 98 17.82 -2.83 7.19
N PRO A 99 18.60 -3.91 7.36
CA PRO A 99 18.15 -5.28 7.04
C PRO A 99 17.20 -5.90 8.09
N THR A 100 17.06 -5.31 9.29
CA THR A 100 16.39 -5.96 10.46
C THR A 100 14.90 -5.66 10.64
N GLY A 101 14.24 -4.90 9.75
CA GLY A 101 12.76 -4.86 9.67
C GLY A 101 12.02 -4.20 10.85
N SER A 102 12.53 -3.11 11.43
CA SER A 102 11.80 -2.42 12.52
C SER A 102 10.46 -1.78 12.08
N ASN A 103 9.42 -1.87 12.92
CA ASN A 103 8.07 -1.33 12.67
C ASN A 103 8.01 0.19 12.38
N SER A 104 9.01 0.98 12.80
CA SER A 104 9.05 2.41 12.50
C SER A 104 9.30 2.68 11.02
N ASN A 105 10.02 1.79 10.34
CA ASN A 105 10.45 1.98 8.95
C ASN A 105 9.31 1.66 7.99
N GLU A 106 8.49 0.64 8.29
CA GLU A 106 7.31 0.31 7.50
C GLU A 106 6.33 1.50 7.42
N ARG A 107 6.12 2.22 8.54
CA ARG A 107 5.28 3.42 8.56
C ARG A 107 5.86 4.55 7.69
N LYS A 108 7.19 4.74 7.71
CA LYS A 108 7.88 5.74 6.88
C LYS A 108 7.80 5.39 5.41
N LEU A 109 8.06 4.13 5.04
CA LEU A 109 7.93 3.61 3.69
C LEU A 109 6.50 3.76 3.17
N ASN A 110 5.51 3.33 3.95
CA ASN A 110 4.09 3.48 3.61
C ASN A 110 3.71 4.96 3.37
N GLN A 111 4.23 5.87 4.19
CA GLN A 111 3.99 7.31 4.01
C GLN A 111 4.67 7.86 2.76
N ALA A 112 5.92 7.47 2.48
CA ALA A 112 6.65 7.86 1.28
C ALA A 112 5.90 7.41 0.03
N ILE A 113 5.50 6.14 -0.05
CA ILE A 113 4.79 5.58 -1.21
C ILE A 113 3.40 6.17 -1.36
N THR A 114 2.67 6.39 -0.26
CA THR A 114 1.38 7.10 -0.31
C THR A 114 1.55 8.52 -0.85
N THR A 115 2.65 9.18 -0.51
CA THR A 115 2.98 10.52 -1.00
C THR A 115 3.32 10.49 -2.49
N ILE A 116 4.20 9.58 -2.92
CA ILE A 116 4.55 9.35 -4.33
C ILE A 116 3.28 9.15 -5.16
N ARG A 117 2.42 8.19 -4.78
CA ARG A 117 1.15 7.93 -5.48
C ARG A 117 0.28 9.18 -5.60
N ARG A 118 0.18 9.97 -4.52
CA ARG A 118 -0.61 11.21 -4.55
C ARG A 118 0.00 12.24 -5.49
N CYS A 119 1.33 12.39 -5.51
CA CYS A 119 2.01 13.31 -6.41
C CYS A 119 1.81 12.88 -7.88
N VAL A 120 1.91 11.59 -8.19
CA VAL A 120 1.64 11.03 -9.54
C VAL A 120 0.22 11.31 -9.98
N SER A 121 -0.77 11.06 -9.11
CA SER A 121 -2.18 11.35 -9.41
C SER A 121 -2.46 12.84 -9.68
N LYS A 122 -1.52 13.72 -9.32
CA LYS A 122 -1.57 15.17 -9.56
C LYS A 122 -0.70 15.61 -10.76
N GLY A 123 -0.19 14.67 -11.56
CA GLY A 123 0.57 14.97 -12.77
C GLY A 123 2.09 15.09 -12.58
N VAL A 124 2.64 14.71 -11.42
CA VAL A 124 4.10 14.62 -11.27
C VAL A 124 4.61 13.43 -12.08
N ASN A 125 5.58 13.70 -12.96
CA ASN A 125 6.18 12.68 -13.79
C ASN A 125 7.30 11.94 -13.04
N LEU A 126 7.02 10.68 -12.65
CA LEU A 126 7.98 9.77 -12.01
C LEU A 126 9.09 9.28 -12.94
N GLU A 127 8.84 9.32 -14.23
CA GLU A 127 9.54 8.56 -15.27
C GLU A 127 10.89 9.18 -15.65
N LYS A 128 11.11 10.45 -15.26
CA LYS A 128 12.36 11.19 -15.47
C LYS A 128 13.30 11.17 -14.25
N GLU A 129 12.90 10.51 -13.17
CA GLU A 129 13.69 10.48 -11.93
C GLU A 129 14.65 9.29 -11.91
N ASN A 130 15.93 9.52 -12.21
CA ASN A 130 16.97 8.48 -12.26
C ASN A 130 17.04 7.61 -11.00
N ASN A 131 16.84 8.22 -9.83
CA ASN A 131 16.84 7.55 -8.54
C ASN A 131 15.77 6.45 -8.42
N ILE A 132 14.60 6.65 -9.06
CA ILE A 132 13.52 5.67 -9.08
C ILE A 132 13.85 4.53 -10.03
N THR A 133 14.41 4.82 -11.21
CA THR A 133 14.81 3.78 -12.16
C THR A 133 15.80 2.81 -11.52
N GLN A 134 16.82 3.32 -10.83
CA GLN A 134 17.77 2.47 -10.11
C GLN A 134 17.09 1.63 -9.03
N PHE A 135 16.19 2.23 -8.24
CA PHE A 135 15.46 1.49 -7.23
C PHE A 135 14.61 0.36 -7.82
N ILE A 136 13.93 0.59 -8.95
CA ILE A 136 13.11 -0.44 -9.62
C ILE A 136 13.96 -1.64 -10.04
N GLU A 137 15.17 -1.40 -10.57
CA GLU A 137 16.08 -2.47 -10.97
C GLU A 137 16.58 -3.34 -9.80
N GLU A 138 16.72 -2.73 -8.63
CA GLU A 138 17.14 -3.42 -7.40
C GLU A 138 15.95 -4.01 -6.62
N ALA A 139 14.74 -3.47 -6.81
CA ALA A 139 13.56 -3.81 -6.01
C ALA A 139 13.18 -5.30 -6.08
N GLY A 140 13.36 -5.94 -7.24
CA GLY A 140 13.11 -7.37 -7.40
C GLY A 140 13.97 -8.24 -6.47
N ILE A 141 15.28 -7.96 -6.45
CA ILE A 141 16.26 -8.63 -5.58
C ILE A 141 15.95 -8.31 -4.11
N LEU A 142 15.69 -7.05 -3.80
CA LEU A 142 15.35 -6.61 -2.44
C LEU A 142 14.10 -7.31 -1.90
N MET A 143 13.10 -7.62 -2.73
CA MET A 143 11.92 -8.37 -2.30
C MET A 143 12.21 -9.85 -1.99
N LYS A 144 13.22 -10.46 -2.62
CA LYS A 144 13.68 -11.81 -2.26
C LYS A 144 14.35 -11.81 -0.89
N GLU A 145 15.25 -10.86 -0.66
CA GLU A 145 16.01 -10.75 0.59
C GLU A 145 15.17 -10.21 1.76
N ARG A 146 14.22 -9.33 1.45
CA ARG A 146 13.39 -8.60 2.43
C ARG A 146 11.92 -8.66 2.01
N PRO A 147 11.26 -9.82 2.11
CA PRO A 147 9.87 -9.98 1.68
C PRO A 147 8.94 -8.87 2.18
N TRP A 148 9.08 -8.45 3.43
CA TRP A 148 8.17 -7.50 4.09
C TRP A 148 8.00 -6.15 3.37
N ILE A 149 8.89 -5.79 2.43
CA ILE A 149 8.76 -4.58 1.60
C ILE A 149 7.84 -4.77 0.38
N THR A 150 7.47 -6.00 0.02
CA THR A 150 6.72 -6.30 -1.21
C THR A 150 5.41 -5.51 -1.34
N PRO A 151 4.55 -5.35 -0.31
CA PRO A 151 3.31 -4.57 -0.44
C PRO A 151 3.59 -3.12 -0.88
N GLN A 152 4.63 -2.54 -0.29
CA GLN A 152 5.11 -1.19 -0.55
C GLN A 152 5.65 -1.07 -1.98
N VAL A 153 6.54 -1.97 -2.38
CA VAL A 153 7.11 -2.02 -3.73
C VAL A 153 6.01 -2.22 -4.77
N CYS A 154 5.13 -3.21 -4.62
CA CYS A 154 4.03 -3.45 -5.54
C CYS A 154 3.09 -2.24 -5.65
N THR A 155 2.82 -1.52 -4.56
CA THR A 155 2.03 -0.28 -4.63
C THR A 155 2.70 0.79 -5.47
N MET A 156 4.01 0.97 -5.31
CA MET A 156 4.77 1.97 -6.07
C MET A 156 4.88 1.59 -7.55
N ILE A 157 5.19 0.32 -7.85
CA ILE A 157 5.27 -0.17 -9.23
C ILE A 157 3.89 -0.15 -9.91
N GLY A 158 2.81 -0.38 -9.16
CA GLY A 158 1.44 -0.38 -9.68
C GLY A 158 0.93 0.98 -10.16
N VAL A 159 1.60 2.09 -9.82
CA VAL A 159 1.24 3.44 -10.31
C VAL A 159 2.10 3.90 -11.49
N LEU A 160 3.10 3.11 -11.88
CA LEU A 160 3.97 3.38 -13.02
C LEU A 160 3.42 2.71 -14.27
N ASP A 161 3.77 3.24 -15.44
CA ASP A 161 3.54 2.54 -16.70
C ASP A 161 4.56 1.41 -16.90
N LYS A 162 4.09 0.29 -17.49
CA LYS A 162 4.89 -0.91 -17.76
C LYS A 162 6.21 -0.63 -18.48
N LYS A 163 6.21 0.34 -19.41
CA LYS A 163 7.38 0.70 -20.24
C LYS A 163 8.58 1.23 -19.44
N TYR A 164 8.37 1.68 -18.21
CA TYR A 164 9.42 2.18 -17.31
C TYR A 164 9.92 1.15 -16.30
N ILE A 165 9.37 -0.07 -16.34
CA ILE A 165 9.74 -1.13 -15.42
C ILE A 165 10.69 -2.07 -16.16
N SER A 166 11.88 -2.27 -15.61
CA SER A 166 12.91 -3.07 -16.24
C SER A 166 12.48 -4.53 -16.38
N ARG A 167 12.93 -5.19 -17.45
CA ARG A 167 12.72 -6.64 -17.65
C ARG A 167 13.29 -7.45 -16.47
N LYS A 168 14.38 -6.96 -15.88
CA LYS A 168 15.00 -7.55 -14.68
C LYS A 168 14.00 -7.61 -13.52
N PHE A 169 13.31 -6.51 -13.20
CA PHE A 169 12.30 -6.50 -12.14
C PHE A 169 11.23 -7.58 -12.36
N TRP A 170 10.71 -7.70 -13.59
CA TRP A 170 9.69 -8.70 -13.91
C TRP A 170 10.22 -10.13 -13.77
N SER A 171 11.45 -10.39 -14.21
CA SER A 171 12.10 -11.70 -14.04
C SER A 171 12.18 -12.09 -12.57
N GLU A 172 12.63 -11.17 -11.70
CA GLU A 172 12.73 -11.39 -10.27
C GLU A 172 11.35 -11.63 -9.63
N ALA A 173 10.34 -10.85 -10.02
CA ALA A 173 8.96 -11.00 -9.53
C ALA A 173 8.33 -12.34 -9.93
N ILE A 174 8.57 -12.80 -11.16
CA ILE A 174 8.13 -14.11 -11.65
C ILE A 174 8.80 -15.23 -10.87
N GLU A 175 10.11 -15.13 -10.64
CA GLU A 175 10.85 -16.14 -9.87
C GLU A 175 10.35 -16.24 -8.43
N ILE A 176 10.04 -15.11 -7.77
CA ILE A 176 9.48 -15.13 -6.41
C ILE A 176 8.18 -15.94 -6.34
N VAL A 177 7.31 -15.86 -7.35
CA VAL A 177 6.01 -16.55 -7.33
C VAL A 177 6.09 -18.00 -7.81
N LEU A 178 7.04 -18.33 -8.70
CA LEU A 178 7.15 -19.67 -9.28
C LEU A 178 8.07 -20.61 -8.50
N ASP A 179 9.17 -20.09 -7.94
CA ASP A 179 10.15 -20.91 -7.24
C ASP A 179 9.74 -21.11 -5.77
N ALA A 180 9.55 -22.38 -5.37
CA ALA A 180 9.20 -22.77 -4.02
C ALA A 180 10.23 -22.29 -2.96
N LYS A 181 11.48 -22.04 -3.36
CA LYS A 181 12.52 -21.46 -2.50
C LYS A 181 12.18 -20.04 -2.04
N PHE A 182 11.49 -19.27 -2.88
CA PHE A 182 11.14 -17.87 -2.59
C PHE A 182 9.65 -17.69 -2.28
N ASN A 183 8.78 -18.53 -2.84
CA ASN A 183 7.34 -18.51 -2.61
C ASN A 183 6.94 -19.13 -1.25
N ILE A 184 7.49 -18.57 -0.17
CA ILE A 184 7.28 -19.04 1.21
C ILE A 184 6.13 -18.28 1.88
N TYR A 185 5.89 -17.04 1.47
CA TYR A 185 4.96 -16.13 2.14
C TYR A 185 3.69 -15.88 1.31
N PRO A 186 2.52 -16.41 1.72
CA PRO A 186 1.28 -16.25 0.96
C PRO A 186 0.89 -14.80 0.68
N TRP A 187 1.10 -13.90 1.64
CA TRP A 187 0.82 -12.47 1.47
C TRP A 187 1.75 -11.82 0.43
N GLN A 188 2.98 -12.32 0.26
CA GLN A 188 3.92 -11.83 -0.75
C GLN A 188 3.45 -12.23 -2.14
N GLY A 189 3.12 -13.51 -2.32
CA GLY A 189 2.55 -14.04 -3.55
C GLY A 189 1.27 -13.31 -3.94
N TYR A 190 0.37 -13.04 -2.98
CA TYR A 190 -0.84 -12.27 -3.21
C TYR A 190 -0.59 -10.91 -3.87
N HIS A 191 0.35 -10.12 -3.33
CA HIS A 191 0.68 -8.80 -3.88
C HIS A 191 1.33 -8.87 -5.26
N LEU A 192 2.21 -9.86 -5.48
CA LEU A 192 2.89 -10.04 -6.76
C LEU A 192 1.91 -10.47 -7.85
N TRP A 193 1.01 -11.43 -7.59
CA TRP A 193 -0.02 -11.83 -8.56
C TRP A 193 -0.92 -10.66 -8.98
N LEU A 194 -1.32 -9.80 -8.04
CA LEU A 194 -2.08 -8.61 -8.39
C LEU A 194 -1.28 -7.59 -9.19
N LEU A 195 0.02 -7.43 -8.90
CA LEU A 195 0.90 -6.57 -9.67
C LEU A 195 1.07 -7.09 -11.12
N LEU A 196 1.29 -8.39 -11.27
CA LEU A 196 1.40 -9.09 -12.56
C LEU A 196 0.11 -8.92 -13.37
N ALA A 197 -1.05 -9.03 -12.71
CA ALA A 197 -2.35 -8.79 -13.34
C ALA A 197 -2.50 -7.32 -13.78
N LYS A 198 -2.19 -6.36 -12.89
CA LYS A 198 -2.27 -4.92 -13.18
C LYS A 198 -1.48 -4.52 -14.42
N HIS A 199 -0.30 -5.11 -14.60
CA HIS A 199 0.60 -4.85 -15.73
C HIS A 199 0.42 -5.80 -16.91
N LYS A 200 -0.57 -6.70 -16.87
CA LYS A 200 -0.87 -7.68 -17.91
C LYS A 200 0.40 -8.43 -18.34
N ILE A 201 1.14 -8.98 -17.36
CA ILE A 201 2.36 -9.75 -17.62
C ILE A 201 1.96 -11.15 -18.08
N ASP A 202 2.02 -11.39 -19.39
CA ASP A 202 1.77 -12.70 -19.97
C ASP A 202 3.06 -13.52 -20.02
N ASP A 203 3.11 -14.58 -19.22
CA ASP A 203 4.17 -15.57 -19.20
C ASP A 203 3.56 -16.98 -19.16
N VAL A 204 4.10 -17.90 -19.95
CA VAL A 204 3.56 -19.26 -20.11
C VAL A 204 3.68 -20.06 -18.82
N ASN A 205 4.76 -19.88 -18.05
CA ASN A 205 4.96 -20.59 -16.79
C ASN A 205 4.02 -20.05 -15.71
N LEU A 206 3.81 -18.73 -15.67
CA LEU A 206 2.80 -18.13 -14.79
C LEU A 206 1.39 -18.67 -15.09
N ARG A 207 0.99 -18.73 -16.36
CA ARG A 207 -0.32 -19.29 -16.76
C ARG A 207 -0.49 -20.73 -16.33
N LYS A 208 0.50 -21.58 -16.61
CA LYS A 208 0.48 -23.00 -16.21
C LYS A 208 0.40 -23.14 -14.70
N TYR A 209 1.22 -22.39 -13.97
CA TYR A 209 1.25 -22.41 -12.52
C TYR A 209 -0.10 -22.00 -11.91
N ALA A 210 -0.66 -20.87 -12.37
CA ALA A 210 -1.95 -20.39 -11.90
C ALA A 210 -3.10 -21.36 -12.24
N SER A 211 -3.12 -21.94 -13.45
CA SER A 211 -4.14 -22.93 -13.81
C SER A 211 -4.08 -24.17 -12.92
N ASN A 212 -2.88 -24.75 -12.73
CA ASN A 212 -2.69 -25.92 -11.89
C ASN A 212 -3.15 -25.66 -10.44
N TYR A 213 -2.87 -24.48 -9.89
CA TYR A 213 -3.29 -24.10 -8.55
C TYR A 213 -4.80 -23.85 -8.43
N LEU A 214 -5.42 -23.30 -9.48
CA LEU A 214 -6.86 -23.11 -9.52
C LEU A 214 -7.58 -24.44 -9.66
N ASP A 215 -6.97 -25.44 -10.30
CA ASP A 215 -7.51 -26.80 -10.48
C ASP A 215 -7.33 -27.69 -9.25
N SER A 216 -6.35 -27.42 -8.38
CA SER A 216 -6.05 -28.26 -7.22
C SER A 216 -7.03 -28.13 -6.04
N ASN A 217 -7.99 -27.19 -6.10
CA ASN A 217 -8.95 -26.90 -5.01
C ASN A 217 -8.28 -26.75 -3.62
N ASP A 218 -7.06 -26.23 -3.56
CA ASP A 218 -6.31 -26.08 -2.30
C ASP A 218 -6.95 -25.03 -1.38
N GLU A 219 -7.62 -25.47 -0.32
CA GLU A 219 -8.32 -24.60 0.62
C GLU A 219 -7.38 -23.74 1.51
N THR A 220 -6.07 -24.05 1.54
CA THR A 220 -5.12 -23.44 2.47
C THR A 220 -4.62 -22.06 2.01
N SER A 221 -4.70 -21.75 0.70
CA SER A 221 -4.11 -20.54 0.11
C SER A 221 -5.13 -19.57 -0.51
N ARG A 222 -6.25 -19.34 0.20
CA ARG A 222 -7.40 -18.56 -0.29
C ARG A 222 -7.07 -17.18 -0.90
N PRO A 223 -6.17 -16.36 -0.30
CA PRO A 223 -5.79 -15.08 -0.87
C PRO A 223 -5.05 -15.22 -2.20
N ILE A 224 -4.09 -16.13 -2.29
CA ILE A 224 -3.29 -16.34 -3.52
C ILE A 224 -4.19 -16.81 -4.65
N ILE A 225 -5.05 -17.80 -4.39
CA ILE A 225 -6.05 -18.28 -5.35
C ILE A 225 -6.88 -17.13 -5.90
N ALA A 226 -7.31 -16.21 -5.03
CA ALA A 226 -8.08 -15.06 -5.46
C ALA A 226 -7.27 -14.09 -6.33
N ALA A 227 -6.00 -13.85 -6.01
CA ALA A 227 -5.13 -13.05 -6.88
C ALA A 227 -4.84 -13.74 -8.22
N MET A 228 -4.70 -15.07 -8.25
CA MET A 228 -4.55 -15.87 -9.48
C MET A 228 -5.81 -15.83 -10.35
N MET A 229 -7.01 -15.84 -9.77
CA MET A 229 -8.26 -15.64 -10.52
C MET A 229 -8.25 -14.29 -11.25
N ILE A 230 -7.84 -13.21 -10.57
CA ILE A 230 -7.70 -11.88 -11.18
C ILE A 230 -6.66 -11.90 -12.30
N TYR A 231 -5.50 -12.51 -12.06
CA TYR A 231 -4.44 -12.64 -13.05
C TYR A 231 -4.93 -13.36 -14.31
N MET A 232 -5.48 -14.57 -14.16
CA MET A 232 -5.95 -15.38 -15.28
C MET A 232 -7.05 -14.66 -16.06
N GLY A 233 -8.07 -14.11 -15.39
CA GLY A 233 -9.15 -13.37 -16.06
C GLY A 233 -8.73 -12.04 -16.70
N THR A 234 -7.52 -11.56 -16.41
CA THR A 234 -6.94 -10.34 -17.01
C THR A 234 -6.11 -10.65 -18.26
N ILE A 235 -5.33 -11.73 -18.25
CA ILE A 235 -4.47 -12.13 -19.38
C ILE A 235 -5.17 -13.03 -20.39
N ASP A 236 -6.20 -13.76 -19.95
CA ASP A 236 -6.97 -14.71 -20.74
C ASP A 236 -8.46 -14.47 -20.48
N SER A 237 -9.13 -13.83 -21.45
CA SER A 237 -10.56 -13.53 -21.35
C SER A 237 -11.43 -14.78 -21.31
N ASP A 238 -10.99 -15.86 -21.95
CA ASP A 238 -11.75 -17.11 -22.04
C ASP A 238 -11.69 -17.86 -20.72
N TYR A 239 -10.61 -17.68 -19.95
CA TYR A 239 -10.49 -18.23 -18.61
C TYR A 239 -11.58 -17.71 -17.64
N ARG A 240 -12.23 -16.58 -17.95
CA ARG A 240 -13.41 -16.11 -17.18
C ARG A 240 -14.54 -17.14 -17.19
N ARG A 241 -14.71 -17.90 -18.29
CA ARG A 241 -15.71 -18.98 -18.38
C ARG A 241 -15.35 -20.16 -17.46
N VAL A 242 -14.06 -20.45 -17.31
CA VAL A 242 -13.58 -21.46 -16.35
C VAL A 242 -13.89 -21.02 -14.91
N ILE A 243 -13.62 -19.75 -14.58
CA ILE A 243 -13.93 -19.17 -13.28
C ILE A 243 -15.44 -19.15 -13.03
N LEU A 244 -16.26 -18.83 -14.04
CA LEU A 244 -17.72 -18.86 -13.94
C LEU A 244 -18.24 -20.24 -13.56
N ARG A 245 -17.77 -21.27 -14.27
CA ARG A 245 -18.15 -22.66 -13.98
C ARG A 245 -17.79 -23.04 -12.55
N LYS A 246 -16.54 -22.80 -12.14
CA LYS A 246 -16.07 -23.08 -10.78
C LYS A 246 -16.85 -22.32 -9.71
N TYR A 247 -17.15 -21.05 -9.96
CA TYR A 247 -17.93 -20.22 -9.05
C TYR A 247 -19.35 -20.78 -8.86
N ASN A 248 -20.00 -21.17 -9.96
CA ASN A 248 -21.32 -21.82 -9.92
C ASN A 248 -21.29 -23.20 -9.23
N GLU A 249 -20.16 -23.91 -9.28
CA GLU A 249 -19.91 -25.17 -8.56
C GLU A 249 -19.56 -24.97 -7.06
N GLY A 250 -19.49 -23.72 -6.57
CA GLY A 250 -19.21 -23.43 -5.16
C GLY A 250 -17.74 -23.46 -4.78
N PHE A 251 -16.82 -23.23 -5.73
CA PHE A 251 -15.36 -23.19 -5.50
C PHE A 251 -14.90 -22.10 -4.52
N THR A 252 -15.68 -21.02 -4.34
CA THR A 252 -15.27 -19.90 -3.51
C THR A 252 -15.70 -20.07 -2.05
N HIS A 253 -14.79 -19.75 -1.13
CA HIS A 253 -15.02 -19.88 0.31
C HIS A 253 -15.15 -18.50 0.99
N GLY A 254 -16.40 -18.10 1.17
CA GLY A 254 -16.78 -16.90 1.91
C GLY A 254 -16.61 -15.60 1.13
N ASN A 255 -17.09 -14.52 1.75
CA ASN A 255 -17.29 -13.21 1.13
C ASN A 255 -16.07 -12.63 0.39
N PHE A 256 -14.86 -13.01 0.79
CA PHE A 256 -13.63 -12.52 0.18
C PHE A 256 -13.40 -13.08 -1.22
N GLN A 257 -13.44 -14.42 -1.37
CA GLN A 257 -13.24 -15.06 -2.66
C GLN A 257 -14.44 -14.83 -3.58
N ASP A 258 -15.66 -14.79 -3.04
CA ASP A 258 -16.86 -14.44 -3.79
C ASP A 258 -16.72 -13.09 -4.48
N ARG A 259 -16.35 -12.05 -3.71
CA ARG A 259 -16.15 -10.70 -4.27
C ARG A 259 -15.09 -10.67 -5.35
N ILE A 260 -14.00 -11.42 -5.19
CA ILE A 260 -12.92 -11.44 -6.17
C ILE A 260 -13.35 -12.19 -7.45
N ALA A 261 -14.03 -13.33 -7.32
CA ALA A 261 -14.59 -14.03 -8.47
C ALA A 261 -15.55 -13.11 -9.24
N LEU A 262 -16.42 -12.37 -8.55
CA LEU A 262 -17.34 -11.42 -9.21
C LEU A 262 -16.62 -10.24 -9.88
N ILE A 263 -15.49 -9.79 -9.34
CA ILE A 263 -14.65 -8.78 -10.03
C ILE A 263 -14.14 -9.34 -11.36
N VAL A 264 -13.73 -10.61 -11.40
CA VAL A 264 -13.29 -11.28 -12.63
C VAL A 264 -14.45 -11.50 -13.60
N LEU A 265 -15.60 -11.88 -13.06
CA LEU A 265 -16.84 -12.15 -13.80
C LEU A 265 -17.63 -10.88 -14.15
N ARG A 266 -17.12 -9.68 -13.85
CA ARG A 266 -17.81 -8.41 -14.15
C ARG A 266 -18.23 -8.26 -15.62
N ALA A 267 -17.53 -8.90 -16.55
CA ALA A 267 -17.86 -8.86 -17.97
C ALA A 267 -18.93 -9.88 -18.41
N ILE A 268 -19.32 -10.80 -17.52
CA ILE A 268 -20.36 -11.81 -17.73
C ILE A 268 -21.71 -11.23 -17.30
N ASP A 269 -22.77 -11.59 -18.02
CA ASP A 269 -24.13 -11.16 -17.69
C ASP A 269 -24.58 -11.76 -16.35
N SER A 270 -25.34 -10.99 -15.57
CA SER A 270 -25.84 -11.44 -14.28
C SER A 270 -26.78 -12.64 -14.39
N SER A 271 -27.42 -12.87 -15.55
CA SER A 271 -28.24 -14.08 -15.76
C SER A 271 -27.45 -15.38 -15.78
N GLU A 272 -26.14 -15.32 -16.06
CA GLU A 272 -25.28 -16.50 -16.17
C GLU A 272 -24.58 -16.87 -14.85
N VAL A 273 -24.63 -15.97 -13.86
CA VAL A 273 -23.93 -16.14 -12.58
C VAL A 273 -24.89 -16.63 -11.51
N SER A 274 -24.53 -17.71 -10.83
CA SER A 274 -25.33 -18.25 -9.73
C SER A 274 -25.10 -17.43 -8.46
N PHE A 275 -26.17 -16.88 -7.87
CA PHE A 275 -26.08 -16.04 -6.68
C PHE A 275 -26.63 -16.76 -5.45
N ASN A 276 -25.84 -16.80 -4.39
CA ASN A 276 -26.27 -17.38 -3.11
C ASN A 276 -27.18 -16.46 -2.29
N ASN A 277 -27.22 -15.15 -2.60
CA ASN A 277 -28.13 -14.16 -2.00
C ASN A 277 -28.20 -12.86 -2.82
N ASP A 278 -29.20 -12.04 -2.53
CA ASP A 278 -29.44 -10.76 -3.22
C ASP A 278 -28.31 -9.73 -3.04
N LYS A 279 -27.57 -9.77 -1.93
CA LYS A 279 -26.45 -8.85 -1.71
C LYS A 279 -25.32 -9.12 -2.70
N ILE A 280 -25.02 -10.39 -2.96
CA ILE A 280 -24.00 -10.80 -3.93
C ILE A 280 -24.43 -10.43 -5.35
N LYS A 281 -25.71 -10.63 -5.67
CA LYS A 281 -26.29 -10.19 -6.95
C LYS A 281 -26.13 -8.69 -7.17
N ALA A 282 -26.52 -7.87 -6.20
CA ALA A 282 -26.38 -6.42 -6.28
C ALA A 282 -24.92 -5.96 -6.43
N ILE A 283 -23.97 -6.65 -5.77
CA ILE A 283 -22.53 -6.41 -5.97
C ILE A 283 -22.15 -6.68 -7.43
N HIS A 284 -22.56 -7.82 -7.99
CA HIS A 284 -22.24 -8.15 -9.37
C HIS A 284 -22.85 -7.16 -10.36
N GLU A 285 -24.13 -6.80 -10.22
CA GLU A 285 -24.79 -5.82 -11.09
C GLU A 285 -24.03 -4.49 -11.10
N SER A 286 -23.59 -4.04 -9.93
CA SER A 286 -22.73 -2.85 -9.83
C SER A 286 -21.37 -3.03 -10.51
N LEU A 287 -20.72 -4.19 -10.40
CA LEU A 287 -19.45 -4.46 -11.07
C LEU A 287 -19.63 -4.56 -12.60
N ASN A 288 -20.74 -5.16 -13.06
CA ASN A 288 -21.07 -5.34 -14.47
C ASN A 288 -21.37 -4.02 -15.18
N TYR A 289 -22.01 -3.08 -14.47
CA TYR A 289 -22.18 -1.71 -14.95
C TYR A 289 -20.84 -1.05 -15.34
N PHE A 290 -19.75 -1.41 -14.66
CA PHE A 290 -18.38 -0.92 -14.93
C PHE A 290 -17.51 -1.96 -15.64
N LYS A 291 -18.09 -2.89 -16.42
CA LYS A 291 -17.34 -3.97 -17.10
C LYS A 291 -16.22 -3.48 -18.03
N ASP A 292 -16.42 -2.32 -18.66
CA ASP A 292 -15.50 -1.73 -19.64
C ASP A 292 -14.37 -0.92 -18.98
N LYS A 293 -14.41 -0.76 -17.67
CA LYS A 293 -13.40 -0.02 -16.90
C LYS A 293 -12.19 -0.89 -16.60
N ASP A 294 -10.99 -0.35 -16.69
CA ASP A 294 -9.79 -1.09 -16.29
C ASP A 294 -9.80 -1.39 -14.78
N LEU A 295 -9.23 -2.54 -14.40
CA LEU A 295 -9.00 -2.85 -13.00
C LEU A 295 -7.91 -1.92 -12.45
N VAL A 296 -8.24 -1.14 -11.42
CA VAL A 296 -7.26 -0.28 -10.74
C VAL A 296 -6.76 -1.00 -9.49
N TYR A 297 -5.46 -1.22 -9.43
CA TYR A 297 -4.79 -1.72 -8.24
C TYR A 297 -4.73 -0.61 -7.18
N ILE A 298 -5.65 -0.62 -6.21
CA ILE A 298 -5.68 0.35 -5.11
C ILE A 298 -5.49 -0.38 -3.77
N LEU A 299 -4.26 -0.32 -3.24
CA LEU A 299 -4.01 -0.65 -1.84
C LEU A 299 -4.46 0.53 -0.97
N VAL A 300 -5.65 0.42 -0.38
CA VAL A 300 -6.09 1.21 0.77
C VAL A 300 -6.31 0.24 1.93
N LYS A 301 -6.17 0.72 3.18
CA LYS A 301 -6.27 -0.02 4.45
C LYS A 301 -7.50 -0.96 4.61
N ARG A 302 -8.45 -0.90 3.68
CA ARG A 302 -9.50 -1.91 3.46
C ARG A 302 -9.37 -2.36 2.02
N MET A 303 -9.00 -3.62 1.85
CA MET A 303 -8.71 -4.25 0.57
C MET A 303 -9.91 -4.15 -0.37
N ILE A 304 -9.84 -3.24 -1.36
CA ILE A 304 -10.83 -3.08 -2.43
C ILE A 304 -10.05 -2.70 -3.69
N LEU A 305 -10.00 -3.61 -4.69
CA LEU A 305 -9.80 -3.19 -6.08
C LEU A 305 -10.98 -2.29 -6.44
N ILE A 306 -10.73 -1.02 -6.71
CA ILE A 306 -11.76 -0.07 -7.11
C ILE A 306 -11.76 -0.02 -8.64
N LEU A 307 -12.94 -0.20 -9.23
CA LEU A 307 -13.21 0.10 -10.63
C LEU A 307 -13.28 1.63 -10.78
N ILE A 308 -12.53 2.21 -11.72
CA ILE A 308 -12.70 3.62 -12.13
C ILE A 308 -13.07 3.65 -13.59
#